data_AF-A0A7S2PZ06-F1
#
_entry.id   AF-A0A7S2PZ06-F1
#
_cell.length_a   1.000
_cell.length_b   1.000
_cell.length_c   1.000
_cell.angle_alpha   90.00
_cell.angle_beta   90.00
_cell.angle_gamma   90.00
#
_symmetry.space_group_name_H-M   'P 1'
#
loop_
_entity.id
_entity.type
_entity.pdbx_description
1 polymer ?
#
loop_
_entity_poly.entity_id
_entity_poly.type
_entity_poly.pdbx_seq_one_letter_code
_entity_poly.pdbx_strand_id
1 'polypeptide(L)'
;LQPRLSMPQLKLGSETDIRHSAALFEQVVQNYLKRYNVLQCFWTEEDQRRENRRKGGRMPPSPDFRVRDGYYVQLDFDHHHPHPHGGGVKKNNTKSKTTNNQRENTASARTTINWIEAKMFYGASTIPSNTPNAVGAILPKMNEYVSLYGAGAIVFMYGCGDVLARQLFEIGVIALDGRGLDVAIVEESQRGWCADPRGTILF
;
A
#
# COMPACT_ATOMS: atom_id res chain seq x y z
N LEU A 1 -19.22 -1.83 -25.99
CA LEU A 1 -17.79 -1.46 -26.14
C LEU A 1 -17.56 -1.04 -27.59
N GLN A 2 -17.02 0.16 -27.84
CA GLN A 2 -16.69 0.63 -29.20
C GLN A 2 -15.26 0.18 -29.54
N PRO A 3 -15.06 -0.92 -30.30
CA PRO A 3 -13.74 -1.53 -30.48
C PRO A 3 -12.83 -0.75 -31.45
N ARG A 4 -13.29 0.41 -31.94
CA ARG A 4 -12.63 1.21 -32.98
C ARG A 4 -11.93 2.46 -32.44
N LEU A 5 -12.06 2.75 -31.15
CA LEU A 5 -11.37 3.87 -30.52
C LEU A 5 -9.95 3.43 -30.15
N SER A 6 -8.95 4.24 -30.49
CA SER A 6 -7.57 4.06 -30.05
C SER A 6 -7.43 4.33 -28.54
N MET A 7 -6.38 3.83 -27.90
CA MET A 7 -6.14 4.05 -26.45
C MET A 7 -6.19 5.53 -26.03
N PRO A 8 -5.63 6.49 -26.81
CA PRO A 8 -5.82 7.92 -26.53
C PRO A 8 -7.28 8.40 -26.65
N GLN A 9 -8.06 7.85 -27.58
CA GLN A 9 -9.49 8.17 -27.75
C GLN A 9 -10.35 7.57 -26.65
N LEU A 10 -9.90 6.48 -26.03
CA LEU A 10 -10.54 5.86 -24.87
C LEU A 10 -10.30 6.66 -23.56
N LYS A 11 -9.42 7.68 -23.58
CA LYS A 11 -9.00 8.43 -22.39
C LYS A 11 -8.53 7.51 -21.26
N LEU A 12 -7.65 6.58 -21.61
CA LEU A 12 -7.04 5.64 -20.66
C LEU A 12 -5.57 5.97 -20.37
N GLY A 13 -5.12 7.17 -20.79
CA GLY A 13 -3.74 7.61 -20.67
C GLY A 13 -2.77 6.91 -21.61
N SER A 14 -1.62 7.53 -21.78
CA SER A 14 -0.43 6.91 -22.36
C SER A 14 0.33 6.10 -21.30
N GLU A 15 1.29 5.28 -21.74
CA GLU A 15 2.22 4.61 -20.83
C GLU A 15 2.95 5.60 -19.91
N THR A 16 3.30 6.78 -20.43
CA THR A 16 3.95 7.85 -19.66
C THR A 16 3.04 8.36 -18.55
N ASP A 17 1.75 8.58 -18.83
CA ASP A 17 0.78 9.06 -17.85
C ASP A 17 0.58 8.06 -16.71
N ILE A 18 0.51 6.78 -17.07
CA ILE A 18 0.37 5.67 -16.12
C ILE A 18 1.61 5.57 -15.23
N ARG A 19 2.81 5.58 -15.83
CA ARG A 19 4.08 5.54 -15.09
C ARG A 19 4.24 6.75 -14.18
N HIS A 20 3.89 7.94 -14.65
CA HIS A 20 3.95 9.15 -13.85
C HIS A 20 3.01 9.09 -12.64
N SER A 21 1.77 8.63 -12.83
CA SER A 21 0.81 8.49 -11.73
C SER A 21 1.23 7.42 -10.72
N ALA A 22 1.85 6.32 -11.17
CA ALA A 22 2.43 5.32 -10.27
C ALA A 22 3.56 5.91 -9.42
N ALA A 23 4.46 6.71 -10.01
CA ALA A 23 5.51 7.41 -9.28
C ALA A 23 4.96 8.44 -8.27
N LEU A 24 3.87 9.13 -8.61
CA LEU A 24 3.17 10.00 -7.66
C LEU A 24 2.60 9.20 -6.48
N PHE A 25 2.07 8.01 -6.72
CA PHE A 25 1.56 7.16 -5.64
C PHE A 25 2.68 6.66 -4.71
N GLU A 26 3.83 6.28 -5.26
CA GLU A 26 5.03 5.99 -4.46
C GLU A 26 5.43 7.20 -3.60
N GLN A 27 5.38 8.41 -4.18
CA GLN A 27 5.65 9.66 -3.45
C GLN A 27 4.64 9.90 -2.31
N VAL A 28 3.36 9.58 -2.52
CA VAL A 28 2.33 9.67 -1.46
C VAL A 28 2.69 8.76 -0.28
N VAL A 29 3.07 7.50 -0.54
CA VAL A 29 3.52 6.57 0.50
C VAL A 29 4.77 7.11 1.21
N GLN A 30 5.75 7.62 0.47
CA GLN A 30 6.94 8.23 1.04
C GLN A 30 6.61 9.42 1.94
N ASN A 31 5.70 10.30 1.51
CA ASN A 31 5.26 11.46 2.27
C ASN A 31 4.55 11.05 3.56
N TYR A 32 3.76 9.97 3.52
CA TYR A 32 3.16 9.39 4.72
C TYR A 32 4.25 8.93 5.71
N LEU A 33 5.21 8.13 5.26
CA LEU A 33 6.33 7.67 6.09
C LEU A 33 7.13 8.85 6.67
N LYS A 34 7.32 9.92 5.89
CA LYS A 34 8.00 11.14 6.33
C LYS A 34 7.19 11.89 7.39
N ARG A 35 5.88 12.05 7.19
CA ARG A 35 4.97 12.75 8.12
C ARG A 35 4.97 12.12 9.50
N TYR A 36 5.08 10.80 9.58
CA TYR A 36 5.15 10.06 10.84
C TYR A 36 6.58 9.87 11.37
N ASN A 37 7.58 10.53 10.77
CA ASN A 37 8.98 10.44 11.16
C ASN A 37 9.50 8.99 11.22
N VAL A 38 9.14 8.17 10.22
CA VAL A 38 9.64 6.80 10.08
C VAL A 38 10.39 6.56 8.77
N LEU A 39 10.36 7.50 7.83
CA LEU A 39 11.05 7.35 6.53
C LEU A 39 12.56 7.07 6.69
N GLN A 40 13.21 7.63 7.72
CA GLN A 40 14.63 7.38 7.99
C GLN A 40 14.94 5.92 8.35
N CYS A 41 13.94 5.13 8.74
CA CYS A 41 14.05 3.70 8.99
C CYS A 41 14.05 2.89 7.68
N PHE A 42 13.85 3.54 6.52
CA PHE A 42 13.80 2.90 5.21
C PHE A 42 14.93 3.38 4.29
N TRP A 43 15.32 2.49 3.39
CA TRP A 43 15.97 2.79 2.13
C TRP A 43 14.89 2.95 1.06
N THR A 44 14.88 4.08 0.36
CA THR A 44 14.07 4.23 -0.85
C THR A 44 14.65 3.37 -1.98
N GLU A 45 13.87 3.10 -3.03
CA GLU A 45 14.40 2.42 -4.22
C GLU A 45 15.64 3.16 -4.78
N GLU A 46 15.62 4.49 -4.81
CA GLU A 46 16.78 5.28 -5.26
C GLU A 46 18.02 5.03 -4.38
N ASP A 47 17.85 4.99 -3.06
CA ASP A 47 18.96 4.69 -2.16
C ASP A 47 19.50 3.26 -2.38
N GLN A 48 18.61 2.28 -2.56
CA GLN A 48 18.97 0.90 -2.84
C GLN A 48 19.78 0.78 -4.13
N ARG A 49 19.34 1.45 -5.21
CA ARG A 49 20.07 1.52 -6.49
C ARG A 49 21.43 2.17 -6.32
N ARG A 50 21.52 3.28 -5.59
CA ARG A 50 22.76 4.01 -5.32
C ARG A 50 23.78 3.15 -4.58
N GLU A 51 23.33 2.45 -3.55
CA GLU A 51 24.17 1.56 -2.75
C GLU A 51 24.62 0.33 -3.54
N ASN A 52 23.73 -0.27 -4.34
CA ASN A 52 24.11 -1.41 -5.16
C ASN A 52 25.12 -1.06 -6.26
N ARG A 53 24.99 0.14 -6.88
CA ARG A 53 25.98 0.64 -7.86
C ARG A 53 27.38 0.76 -7.25
N ARG A 54 27.49 1.15 -5.97
CA ARG A 54 28.79 1.22 -5.27
C ARG A 54 29.42 -0.15 -5.05
N LYS A 55 28.60 -1.19 -4.86
CA LYS A 55 29.05 -2.57 -4.64
C LYS A 55 29.40 -3.33 -5.92
N GLY A 56 29.12 -2.76 -7.10
CA GLY A 56 29.51 -3.33 -8.39
C GLY A 56 28.80 -4.63 -8.79
N GLY A 57 27.67 -4.97 -8.13
CA GLY A 57 26.92 -6.21 -8.37
C GLY A 57 25.69 -6.03 -9.25
N ARG A 58 25.12 -7.15 -9.72
CA ARG A 58 23.80 -7.17 -10.34
C ARG A 58 22.77 -6.69 -9.32
N MET A 59 21.90 -5.78 -9.74
CA MET A 59 20.87 -5.23 -8.87
C MET A 59 19.86 -6.32 -8.51
N PRO A 60 19.71 -6.65 -7.21
CA PRO A 60 18.60 -7.48 -6.81
C PRO A 60 17.28 -6.72 -7.03
N PRO A 61 16.15 -7.43 -7.18
CA PRO A 61 14.83 -6.81 -7.15
C PRO A 61 14.69 -5.91 -5.91
N SER A 62 14.34 -4.65 -6.11
CA SER A 62 14.26 -3.65 -5.04
C SER A 62 12.82 -3.26 -4.78
N PRO A 63 12.27 -3.49 -3.57
CA PRO A 63 10.99 -2.91 -3.19
C PRO A 63 11.08 -1.38 -3.14
N ASP A 64 9.94 -0.70 -3.25
CA ASP A 64 9.88 0.76 -3.23
C ASP A 64 10.48 1.34 -1.94
N PHE A 65 10.25 0.66 -0.81
CA PHE A 65 10.86 0.97 0.48
C PHE A 65 11.35 -0.31 1.18
N ARG A 66 12.62 -0.35 1.56
CA ARG A 66 13.21 -1.46 2.34
C ARG A 66 13.61 -0.98 3.73
N VAL A 67 13.27 -1.70 4.79
CA VAL A 67 13.71 -1.36 6.15
C VAL A 67 15.24 -1.45 6.25
N ARG A 68 15.85 -0.45 6.90
CA ARG A 68 17.29 -0.40 7.14
C ARG A 68 17.73 -1.41 8.19
N ASP A 69 18.95 -1.90 8.07
CA ASP A 69 19.54 -2.78 9.08
C ASP A 69 19.53 -2.08 10.46
N GLY A 70 19.15 -2.83 11.50
CA GLY A 70 18.99 -2.31 12.87
C GLY A 70 17.63 -1.69 13.18
N TYR A 71 16.73 -1.58 12.19
CA TYR A 71 15.35 -1.15 12.38
C TYR A 71 14.38 -2.33 12.17
N TYR A 72 13.20 -2.23 12.76
CA TYR A 72 12.07 -3.12 12.49
C TYR A 72 10.79 -2.31 12.47
N VAL A 73 9.81 -2.75 11.67
CA VAL A 73 8.49 -2.12 11.59
C VAL A 73 7.47 -3.15 12.01
N GLN A 74 6.70 -2.84 13.05
CA GLN A 74 5.58 -3.67 13.48
C GLN A 74 4.28 -3.00 13.06
N LEU A 75 3.42 -3.77 12.41
CA LEU A 75 2.04 -3.42 12.19
C LEU A 75 1.23 -3.87 13.40
N ASP A 76 0.50 -2.92 13.97
CA ASP A 76 -0.46 -3.13 15.04
C ASP A 76 -1.86 -2.99 14.44
N PHE A 77 -2.64 -4.06 14.49
CA PHE A 77 -4.01 -4.09 14.00
C PHE A 77 -5.03 -3.83 15.11
N ASP A 78 -4.58 -3.71 16.35
CA ASP A 78 -5.43 -3.42 17.50
C ASP A 78 -5.48 -1.92 17.74
N HIS A 79 -6.29 -1.15 17.00
CA HIS A 79 -6.62 0.21 17.43
C HIS A 79 -8.12 0.50 17.34
N HIS A 80 -8.80 0.22 18.46
CA HIS A 80 -9.74 1.19 19.03
C HIS A 80 -8.97 2.48 19.34
N HIS A 81 -8.90 3.41 18.40
CA HIS A 81 -8.38 4.75 18.71
C HIS A 81 -9.52 5.60 19.31
N PRO A 82 -9.46 5.98 20.61
CA PRO A 82 -10.35 7.00 21.14
C PRO A 82 -9.95 8.35 20.55
N HIS A 83 -10.89 9.05 19.94
CA HIS A 83 -10.72 10.42 19.47
C HIS A 83 -10.17 11.35 20.57
N PRO A 84 -9.30 12.32 20.23
CA PRO A 84 -8.91 13.36 21.17
C PRO A 84 -10.13 14.23 21.52
N HIS A 85 -10.36 14.36 22.83
CA HIS A 85 -11.42 15.14 23.46
C HIS A 85 -11.60 16.54 22.87
N GLY A 86 -12.71 16.73 22.16
CA GLY A 86 -13.43 18.01 22.11
C GLY A 86 -14.35 18.10 23.32
N GLY A 87 -14.27 19.21 24.06
CA GLY A 87 -15.01 19.44 25.30
C GLY A 87 -16.53 19.38 25.12
N GLY A 88 -17.20 18.71 26.07
CA GLY A 88 -18.65 18.60 26.11
C GLY A 88 -19.14 18.06 27.45
N VAL A 89 -19.33 18.99 28.39
CA VAL A 89 -20.30 19.03 29.51
C VAL A 89 -20.78 17.70 30.15
N LYS A 90 -20.49 17.57 31.45
CA LYS A 90 -21.04 16.59 32.41
C LYS A 90 -22.58 16.60 32.49
N LYS A 91 -23.18 15.39 32.53
CA LYS A 91 -24.40 14.90 33.25
C LYS A 91 -24.70 13.49 32.67
N ASN A 92 -25.08 12.42 33.35
CA ASN A 92 -25.47 12.11 34.72
C ASN A 92 -25.20 10.61 35.00
N ASN A 93 -24.79 10.34 36.23
CA ASN A 93 -25.11 9.20 37.09
C ASN A 93 -25.96 8.03 36.52
N THR A 94 -25.41 6.81 36.43
CA THR A 94 -26.13 5.57 36.72
C THR A 94 -25.15 4.49 37.19
N LYS A 95 -25.34 4.01 38.43
CA LYS A 95 -24.63 2.88 39.02
C LYS A 95 -25.12 1.58 38.39
N SER A 96 -24.22 0.82 37.75
CA SER A 96 -24.42 -0.61 37.52
C SER A 96 -23.21 -1.38 38.02
N LYS A 97 -23.46 -2.15 39.08
CA LYS A 97 -22.57 -3.17 39.66
C LYS A 97 -22.61 -4.43 38.79
N THR A 98 -21.52 -5.20 38.86
CA THR A 98 -21.34 -6.62 38.44
C THR A 98 -21.27 -6.83 36.93
N THR A 99 -20.31 -7.56 36.35
CA THR A 99 -19.56 -8.74 36.83
C THR A 99 -18.23 -8.85 36.06
N ASN A 100 -17.16 -9.20 36.78
CA ASN A 100 -15.94 -9.76 36.20
C ASN A 100 -16.28 -11.01 35.37
N ASN A 101 -15.96 -11.02 34.08
CA ASN A 101 -15.70 -12.25 33.34
C ASN A 101 -14.75 -11.95 32.17
N GLN A 102 -13.60 -12.63 32.21
CA GLN A 102 -12.77 -13.01 31.08
C GLN A 102 -12.42 -11.90 30.07
N ARG A 103 -11.41 -11.09 30.42
CA ARG A 103 -10.49 -10.57 29.41
C ARG A 103 -9.64 -11.74 28.93
N GLU A 104 -10.12 -12.46 27.91
CA GLU A 104 -9.24 -13.29 27.10
C GLU A 104 -8.14 -12.38 26.54
N ASN A 105 -6.90 -12.73 26.85
CA ASN A 105 -5.71 -12.20 26.23
C ASN A 105 -5.73 -12.58 24.74
N THR A 106 -6.46 -11.85 23.91
CA THR A 106 -6.15 -11.77 22.48
C THR A 106 -4.87 -10.95 22.38
N ALA A 107 -3.72 -11.60 22.49
CA ALA A 107 -2.46 -10.97 22.15
C ALA A 107 -2.57 -10.54 20.69
N SER A 108 -2.71 -9.23 20.45
CA SER A 108 -2.66 -8.65 19.11
C SER A 108 -1.46 -9.25 18.39
N ALA A 109 -1.71 -9.93 17.28
CA ALA A 109 -0.66 -10.53 16.47
C ALA A 109 0.09 -9.40 15.76
N ARG A 110 1.03 -8.76 16.47
CA ARG A 110 1.94 -7.78 15.90
C ARG A 110 2.72 -8.46 14.79
N THR A 111 2.60 -7.93 13.57
CA THR A 111 3.29 -8.50 12.42
C THR A 111 4.45 -7.59 12.02
N THR A 112 5.65 -8.15 12.00
CA THR A 112 6.85 -7.40 11.57
C THR A 112 6.97 -7.44 10.05
N ILE A 113 7.24 -6.29 9.44
CA ILE A 113 7.51 -6.16 8.00
C ILE A 113 8.92 -5.60 7.76
N ASN A 114 9.50 -5.96 6.63
CA ASN A 114 10.86 -5.61 6.24
C ASN A 114 10.92 -4.73 4.98
N TRP A 115 9.80 -4.58 4.28
CA TRP A 115 9.68 -3.77 3.08
C TRP A 115 8.23 -3.38 2.81
N ILE A 116 8.06 -2.34 1.98
CA ILE A 116 6.79 -1.83 1.49
C ILE A 116 6.90 -1.66 -0.03
N GLU A 117 5.90 -2.15 -0.76
CA GLU A 117 5.70 -1.91 -2.19
C GLU A 117 4.40 -1.12 -2.39
N ALA A 118 4.41 -0.09 -3.24
CA ALA A 118 3.24 0.71 -3.61
C ALA A 118 2.77 0.30 -5.01
N LYS A 119 1.47 0.02 -5.16
CA LYS A 119 0.88 -0.33 -6.46
C LYS A 119 -0.45 0.38 -6.73
N MET A 120 -0.55 0.90 -7.95
CA MET A 120 -1.70 1.61 -8.48
C MET A 120 -2.46 0.72 -9.50
N PHE A 121 -2.73 -0.54 -9.14
CA PHE A 121 -3.52 -1.43 -9.99
C PHE A 121 -5.01 -1.32 -9.66
N TYR A 122 -5.82 -1.10 -10.69
CA TYR A 122 -7.25 -1.30 -10.59
C TYR A 122 -7.59 -2.76 -10.96
N GLY A 123 -8.51 -3.39 -10.23
CA GLY A 123 -8.94 -4.77 -10.50
C GLY A 123 -7.85 -5.82 -10.29
N ALA A 124 -6.93 -5.63 -9.33
CA ALA A 124 -5.82 -6.57 -9.12
C ALA A 124 -6.27 -8.03 -8.84
N SER A 125 -7.48 -8.25 -8.31
CA SER A 125 -8.07 -9.59 -8.10
C SER A 125 -8.68 -10.21 -9.36
N THR A 126 -8.97 -9.45 -10.41
CA THR A 126 -9.77 -9.93 -11.56
C THR A 126 -8.93 -10.57 -12.66
N ILE A 127 -7.61 -10.57 -12.52
CA ILE A 127 -6.69 -11.13 -13.50
C ILE A 127 -6.14 -12.45 -12.94
N PRO A 128 -6.25 -13.57 -13.69
CA PRO A 128 -5.71 -14.86 -13.26
C PRO A 128 -4.22 -14.78 -12.94
N SER A 129 -3.80 -15.50 -11.90
CA SER A 129 -2.38 -15.67 -11.57
C SER A 129 -1.60 -16.27 -12.75
N ASN A 130 -0.30 -16.00 -12.85
CA ASN A 130 0.62 -16.56 -13.87
C ASN A 130 0.35 -16.13 -15.32
N THR A 131 -0.42 -15.07 -15.55
CA THR A 131 -0.42 -14.40 -16.85
C THR A 131 0.77 -13.44 -16.97
N PRO A 132 1.36 -13.24 -18.15
CA PRO A 132 2.54 -12.38 -18.36
C PRO A 132 2.25 -10.87 -18.26
N ASN A 133 1.18 -10.48 -17.56
CA ASN A 133 0.82 -9.09 -17.31
C ASN A 133 1.23 -8.67 -15.88
N ALA A 134 1.21 -7.36 -15.63
CA ALA A 134 1.70 -6.78 -14.39
C ALA A 134 1.01 -7.32 -13.12
N VAL A 135 -0.26 -7.74 -13.23
CA VAL A 135 -1.03 -8.30 -12.10
C VAL A 135 -0.69 -9.78 -11.88
N GLY A 136 -0.57 -10.57 -12.95
CA GLY A 136 -0.13 -11.96 -12.86
C GLY A 136 1.30 -12.13 -12.34
N ALA A 137 2.13 -11.09 -12.45
CA ALA A 137 3.49 -11.03 -11.93
C ALA A 137 3.59 -10.59 -10.45
N ILE A 138 2.49 -10.15 -9.80
CA ILE A 138 2.53 -9.70 -8.40
C ILE A 138 3.03 -10.81 -7.49
N LEU A 139 2.36 -11.97 -7.49
CA LEU A 139 2.72 -13.08 -6.58
C LEU A 139 4.16 -13.57 -6.77
N PRO A 140 4.66 -13.83 -8.00
CA PRO A 140 6.07 -14.15 -8.22
C PRO A 140 7.03 -13.10 -7.65
N LYS A 141 6.77 -11.81 -7.91
CA LYS A 141 7.62 -10.70 -7.44
C LYS A 141 7.62 -10.60 -5.91
N MET A 142 6.44 -10.70 -5.29
CA MET A 142 6.31 -10.64 -3.83
C MET A 142 6.98 -11.83 -3.15
N ASN A 143 6.88 -13.02 -3.74
CA ASN A 143 7.56 -14.21 -3.23
C ASN A 143 9.10 -14.07 -3.30
N GLU A 144 9.61 -13.47 -4.39
CA GLU A 144 11.03 -13.14 -4.51
C GLU A 144 11.47 -12.16 -3.41
N TYR A 145 10.71 -11.10 -3.16
CA TYR A 145 11.00 -10.17 -2.06
C TYR A 145 10.97 -10.85 -0.69
N VAL A 146 10.01 -11.74 -0.44
CA VAL A 146 9.95 -12.50 0.81
C VAL A 146 11.20 -13.37 0.97
N SER A 147 11.66 -14.02 -0.10
CA SER A 147 12.88 -14.83 -0.07
C SER A 147 14.14 -14.02 0.24
N LEU A 148 14.21 -12.76 -0.21
CA LEU A 148 15.39 -11.91 -0.08
C LEU A 148 15.39 -11.07 1.20
N TYR A 149 14.21 -10.63 1.63
CA TYR A 149 14.06 -9.58 2.65
C TYR A 149 13.13 -9.98 3.80
N GLY A 150 12.47 -11.13 3.73
CA GLY A 150 11.46 -11.57 4.71
C GLY A 150 10.08 -10.95 4.47
N ALA A 151 9.19 -11.11 5.45
CA ALA A 151 7.81 -10.62 5.38
C ALA A 151 7.74 -9.13 5.04
N GLY A 152 6.69 -8.71 4.35
CA GLY A 152 6.53 -7.34 3.87
C GLY A 152 5.09 -6.89 3.76
N ALA A 153 4.90 -5.70 3.20
CA ALA A 153 3.58 -5.15 2.91
C ALA A 153 3.51 -4.60 1.49
N ILE A 154 2.32 -4.66 0.92
CA ILE A 154 2.01 -4.02 -0.36
C ILE A 154 0.80 -3.10 -0.17
N VAL A 155 0.95 -1.83 -0.56
CA VAL A 155 -0.09 -0.82 -0.48
C VAL A 155 -0.76 -0.70 -1.84
N PHE A 156 -2.05 -0.99 -1.92
CA PHE A 156 -2.84 -0.83 -3.13
C PHE A 156 -3.64 0.45 -3.09
N MET A 157 -3.51 1.31 -4.11
CA MET A 157 -4.31 2.54 -4.19
C MET A 157 -5.81 2.24 -4.28
N TYR A 158 -6.21 1.22 -5.03
CA TYR A 158 -7.63 0.85 -5.28
C TYR A 158 -8.05 -0.45 -4.59
N GLY A 159 -7.26 -0.92 -3.62
CA GLY A 159 -7.43 -2.25 -3.03
C GLY A 159 -7.09 -3.38 -4.02
N CYS A 160 -7.13 -4.62 -3.52
CA CYS A 160 -6.74 -5.79 -4.31
C CYS A 160 -7.72 -6.97 -4.27
N GLY A 161 -8.84 -6.85 -3.54
CA GLY A 161 -9.79 -7.94 -3.32
C GLY A 161 -9.32 -8.97 -2.29
N ASP A 162 -10.25 -9.76 -1.76
CA ASP A 162 -10.00 -10.70 -0.66
C ASP A 162 -9.16 -11.92 -1.10
N VAL A 163 -9.36 -12.41 -2.32
CA VAL A 163 -8.62 -13.56 -2.87
C VAL A 163 -7.14 -13.25 -2.97
N LEU A 164 -6.76 -12.14 -3.62
CA LEU A 164 -5.35 -11.76 -3.76
C LEU A 164 -4.75 -11.38 -2.40
N ALA A 165 -5.50 -10.69 -1.52
CA ALA A 165 -5.04 -10.41 -0.16
C ALA A 165 -4.71 -11.69 0.62
N ARG A 166 -5.53 -12.73 0.50
CA ARG A 166 -5.29 -14.04 1.14
C ARG A 166 -4.06 -14.74 0.56
N GLN A 167 -3.91 -14.76 -0.76
CA GLN A 167 -2.73 -15.33 -1.43
C GLN A 167 -1.44 -14.61 -1.03
N LEU A 168 -1.46 -13.28 -0.92
CA LEU A 168 -0.33 -12.50 -0.42
C LEU A 168 -0.03 -12.84 1.04
N PHE A 169 -1.06 -12.96 1.88
CA PHE A 169 -0.90 -13.29 3.28
C PHE A 169 -0.26 -14.68 3.49
N GLU A 170 -0.65 -15.67 2.69
CA GLU A 170 -0.08 -17.03 2.70
C GLU A 170 1.43 -17.05 2.43
N ILE A 171 1.95 -16.09 1.67
CA ILE A 171 3.40 -15.94 1.41
C ILE A 171 4.08 -14.94 2.36
N GLY A 172 3.39 -14.44 3.39
CA GLY A 172 3.96 -13.50 4.37
C GLY A 172 3.94 -12.03 3.93
N VAL A 173 3.01 -11.66 3.05
CA VAL A 173 2.83 -10.28 2.57
C VAL A 173 1.46 -9.74 2.97
N ILE A 174 1.47 -8.58 3.61
CA ILE A 174 0.25 -7.91 4.07
C ILE A 174 -0.24 -6.96 2.99
N ALA A 175 -1.48 -7.15 2.53
CA ALA A 175 -2.14 -6.19 1.66
C ALA A 175 -2.72 -5.04 2.49
N LEU A 176 -2.30 -3.81 2.19
CA LEU A 176 -2.75 -2.58 2.80
C LEU A 176 -3.57 -1.75 1.81
N ASP A 177 -4.57 -1.05 2.32
CA ASP A 177 -5.45 -0.19 1.54
C ASP A 177 -4.97 1.26 1.56
N GLY A 178 -4.82 1.85 0.37
CA GLY A 178 -4.35 3.23 0.19
C GLY A 178 -5.35 4.32 0.58
N ARG A 179 -6.62 4.00 0.90
CA ARG A 179 -7.65 5.00 1.28
C ARG A 179 -7.30 5.86 2.49
N GLY A 180 -6.35 5.43 3.32
CA GLY A 180 -5.82 6.23 4.44
C GLY A 180 -4.75 7.25 4.04
N LEU A 181 -4.37 7.31 2.77
CA LEU A 181 -3.33 8.19 2.25
C LEU A 181 -3.92 9.43 1.56
N ASP A 182 -3.17 10.53 1.59
CA ASP A 182 -3.52 11.73 0.82
C ASP A 182 -3.11 11.55 -0.65
N VAL A 183 -4.04 11.04 -1.45
CA VAL A 183 -3.84 10.72 -2.87
C VAL A 183 -4.23 11.86 -3.81
N ALA A 184 -4.51 13.06 -3.30
CA ALA A 184 -5.04 14.18 -4.10
C ALA A 184 -4.17 14.51 -5.32
N ILE A 185 -2.84 14.44 -5.18
CA ILE A 185 -1.89 14.70 -6.28
C ILE A 185 -1.97 13.63 -7.38
N VAL A 186 -2.25 12.38 -7.01
CA VAL A 186 -2.40 11.27 -7.97
C VAL A 186 -3.71 11.45 -8.72
N GLU A 187 -4.79 11.75 -8.01
CA GLU A 187 -6.09 12.01 -8.59
C GLU A 187 -6.08 13.22 -9.53
N GLU A 188 -5.39 14.30 -9.17
CA GLU A 188 -5.24 15.48 -10.03
C GLU A 188 -4.53 15.11 -11.34
N SER A 189 -3.44 14.34 -11.26
CA SER A 189 -2.76 13.81 -12.45
C SER A 189 -3.72 12.98 -13.31
N GLN A 190 -4.44 12.04 -12.69
CA GLN A 190 -5.36 11.15 -13.38
C GLN A 190 -6.55 11.86 -14.01
N ARG A 191 -7.06 12.95 -13.42
CA ARG A 191 -8.11 13.76 -14.05
C ARG A 191 -7.68 14.33 -15.40
N GLY A 192 -6.38 14.53 -15.63
CA GLY A 192 -5.85 15.02 -16.89
C GLY A 192 -6.00 14.03 -18.05
N TRP A 193 -6.05 12.71 -17.77
CA TRP A 193 -5.94 11.69 -18.81
C TRP A 193 -6.90 10.50 -18.66
N CYS A 194 -7.57 10.34 -17.52
CA CYS A 194 -8.47 9.25 -17.15
C CYS A 194 -9.80 9.74 -16.55
N ALA A 195 -10.38 10.84 -17.03
CA ALA A 195 -11.65 11.35 -16.50
C ALA A 195 -12.73 11.56 -17.56
N ASP A 196 -13.99 11.45 -17.10
CA ASP A 196 -15.17 11.85 -17.84
C ASP A 196 -15.21 13.39 -18.04
N PRO A 197 -16.13 13.92 -18.86
CA PRO A 197 -16.27 15.38 -19.04
C PRO A 197 -16.63 16.17 -17.77
N ARG A 198 -17.02 15.50 -16.68
CA ARG A 198 -17.34 16.10 -15.38
C ARG A 198 -16.16 16.07 -14.41
N GLY A 199 -15.03 15.49 -14.81
CA GLY A 199 -13.85 15.32 -13.96
C GLY A 199 -13.92 14.10 -13.03
N THR A 200 -14.89 13.21 -13.22
CA THR A 200 -14.95 11.93 -12.51
C THR A 200 -13.90 11.01 -13.10
N ILE A 201 -12.97 10.53 -12.27
CA ILE A 201 -11.96 9.59 -12.75
C ILE A 201 -12.61 8.24 -13.06
N LEU A 202 -12.26 7.66 -14.19
CA LEU A 202 -12.86 6.46 -14.75
C LEU A 202 -12.21 5.22 -14.13
N PHE A 203 -12.85 4.61 -13.14
CA PHE A 203 -12.50 3.32 -12.56
C PHE A 203 -13.75 2.46 -12.37
#